data_AF-A0A227IZD2-F1
#
_entry.id   AF-A0A227IZD2-F1
#
_cell.length_a   1.000
_cell.length_b   1.000
_cell.length_c   1.000
_cell.angle_alpha   90.00
_cell.angle_beta   90.00
_cell.angle_gamma   90.00
#
_symmetry.space_group_name_H-M   'P 1'
#
loop_
_entity.id
_entity.type
_entity.pdbx_description
1 polymer ?
#
loop_
_entity_poly.entity_id
_entity_poly.type
_entity_poly.pdbx_seq_one_letter_code
_entity_poly.pdbx_strand_id
1 'polypeptide(L)'
;LTQEDLEKIEKRMKELAKTKYEVVKKKVSWQEARDTFESRGEPYKVEILDENVSRDDRPGLYHHEEYIDMCRGPHVPNMGFCQHFTLL
;
A
#
# COMPACT_ATOMS: atom_id res chain seq x y z
N LEU A 1 0.09 -13.24 -15.39
CA LEU A 1 0.69 -12.02 -15.94
C LEU A 1 1.64 -12.44 -17.06
N THR A 2 1.50 -11.82 -18.22
CA THR A 2 2.42 -11.93 -19.36
C THR A 2 3.43 -10.78 -19.33
N GLN A 3 4.44 -10.82 -20.21
CA GLN A 3 5.39 -9.71 -20.35
C GLN A 3 4.70 -8.38 -20.68
N GLU A 4 3.70 -8.42 -21.56
CA GLU A 4 2.91 -7.23 -21.92
C GLU A 4 2.11 -6.67 -20.73
N ASP A 5 1.63 -7.53 -19.83
CA ASP A 5 0.94 -7.07 -18.62
C ASP A 5 1.92 -6.37 -17.68
N LEU A 6 3.14 -6.89 -17.52
CA LEU A 6 4.19 -6.25 -16.71
C LEU A 6 4.59 -4.89 -17.28
N GLU A 7 4.72 -4.77 -18.60
CA GLU A 7 5.01 -3.49 -19.26
C GLU A 7 3.89 -2.45 -19.03
N LYS A 8 2.63 -2.88 -19.08
CA LYS A 8 1.47 -2.01 -18.78
C LYS A 8 1.46 -1.58 -17.31
N ILE A 9 1.74 -2.50 -16.39
CA ILE A 9 1.82 -2.21 -14.95
C ILE A 9 2.97 -1.23 -14.68
N GLU A 10 4.17 -1.50 -15.19
CA GLU A 10 5.33 -0.62 -14.99
C GLU A 10 5.06 0.78 -15.54
N LYS A 11 4.46 0.88 -16.74
CA LYS A 11 4.08 2.16 -17.32
C LYS A 11 3.15 2.93 -16.39
N ARG A 12 2.10 2.29 -15.86
CA ARG A 12 1.16 2.92 -14.93
C ARG A 12 1.84 3.32 -13.61
N MET A 13 2.73 2.48 -13.07
CA MET A 13 3.50 2.81 -11.86
C MET A 13 4.40 4.04 -12.09
N LYS A 14 5.06 4.15 -13.25
CA LYS A 14 5.90 5.31 -13.61
C LYS A 14 5.07 6.58 -13.79
N GLU A 15 3.88 6.47 -14.38
CA GLU A 15 2.93 7.60 -14.48
C GLU A 15 2.53 8.11 -13.10
N LEU A 16 2.18 7.21 -12.18
CA LEU A 16 1.84 7.55 -10.80
C LEU A 16 3.01 8.17 -10.05
N ALA A 17 4.21 7.58 -10.10
CA ALA A 17 5.38 8.11 -9.39
C ALA A 17 5.79 9.52 -9.87
N LYS A 18 5.57 9.83 -11.16
CA LYS A 18 5.85 11.15 -11.74
C LYS A 18 4.97 12.26 -11.19
N THR A 19 3.79 11.95 -10.65
CA THR A 19 2.91 12.95 -10.01
C THR A 19 3.52 13.52 -8.73
N LYS A 20 4.47 12.79 -8.11
CA LYS A 20 5.10 13.17 -6.84
C LYS A 20 4.05 13.41 -5.74
N TYR A 21 3.01 12.58 -5.67
CA TYR A 21 2.05 12.66 -4.57
C TYR A 21 2.70 12.33 -3.23
N GLU A 22 2.14 12.88 -2.15
CA GLU A 22 2.54 12.59 -0.78
C GLU A 22 2.00 11.23 -0.32
N VAL A 23 2.83 10.47 0.40
CA VAL A 23 2.40 9.21 1.02
C VAL A 23 1.95 9.51 2.44
N VAL A 24 0.64 9.42 2.69
CA VAL A 24 0.06 9.79 3.98
C VAL A 24 0.03 8.57 4.89
N LYS A 25 0.78 8.61 5.99
CA LYS A 25 0.76 7.57 7.02
C LYS A 25 -0.27 7.89 8.10
N LYS A 26 -1.20 6.97 8.34
CA LYS A 26 -2.16 7.02 9.45
C LYS A 26 -1.95 5.81 10.37
N LYS A 27 -1.70 6.04 11.66
CA LYS A 27 -1.77 4.97 12.67
C LYS A 27 -3.21 4.79 13.11
N VAL A 28 -3.76 3.61 12.89
CA VAL A 28 -5.15 3.28 13.21
C VAL A 28 -5.21 2.16 14.25
N SER A 29 -6.37 1.90 14.81
CA SER A 29 -6.60 0.69 15.60
C SER A 29 -6.57 -0.55 14.71
N TRP A 30 -6.38 -1.72 15.34
CA TRP A 30 -6.48 -3.01 14.65
C TRP A 30 -7.83 -3.15 13.92
N GLN A 31 -8.94 -2.76 14.55
CA GLN A 31 -10.29 -2.91 13.96
C GLN A 31 -10.46 -2.01 12.73
N GLU A 32 -10.06 -0.74 12.82
CA GLU A 32 -10.11 0.18 11.67
C GLU A 32 -9.27 -0.31 10.48
N ALA A 33 -8.11 -0.92 10.74
CA ALA A 33 -7.29 -1.51 9.69
C ALA A 33 -8.03 -2.68 9.03
N ARG A 34 -8.63 -3.57 9.82
CA ARG A 34 -9.38 -4.71 9.30
C ARG A 34 -10.59 -4.28 8.47
N ASP A 35 -11.40 -3.35 8.97
CA ASP A 35 -12.58 -2.84 8.26
C ASP A 35 -12.18 -2.18 6.92
N THR A 36 -11.02 -1.50 6.90
CA THR A 36 -10.46 -0.90 5.67
C THR A 36 -10.16 -1.96 4.61
N PHE A 37 -9.54 -3.10 4.99
CA PHE A 37 -9.22 -4.15 4.02
C PHE A 37 -10.41 -5.04 3.67
N GLU A 38 -11.32 -5.26 4.61
CA GLU A 38 -12.57 -6.01 4.38
C GLU A 38 -13.48 -5.27 3.39
N SER A 39 -13.69 -3.96 3.57
CA SER A 39 -14.48 -3.14 2.64
C SER A 39 -13.87 -3.03 1.23
N ARG A 40 -12.56 -3.27 1.10
CA ARG A 40 -11.83 -3.28 -0.18
C ARG A 40 -11.75 -4.67 -0.82
N GLY A 41 -12.22 -5.71 -0.14
CA GLY A 41 -12.14 -7.09 -0.63
C GLY A 41 -10.71 -7.62 -0.70
N GLU A 42 -9.86 -7.28 0.28
CA GLU A 42 -8.46 -7.70 0.39
C GLU A 42 -8.31 -8.85 1.43
N PRO A 43 -8.73 -10.09 1.11
CA PRO A 43 -8.86 -11.16 2.11
C PRO A 43 -7.51 -11.52 2.76
N TYR A 44 -6.42 -11.48 1.99
CA TYR A 44 -5.09 -11.78 2.52
C TYR A 44 -4.60 -10.73 3.52
N LYS A 45 -4.98 -9.46 3.37
CA LYS A 45 -4.62 -8.41 4.35
C LYS A 45 -5.43 -8.57 5.64
N VAL A 46 -6.69 -9.01 5.53
CA VAL A 46 -7.53 -9.37 6.67
C VAL A 46 -6.95 -10.57 7.42
N GLU A 47 -6.55 -11.63 6.71
CA GLU A 47 -5.90 -12.82 7.29
C GLU A 47 -4.60 -12.44 8.03
N ILE A 48 -3.73 -11.63 7.42
CA ILE A 48 -2.52 -11.13 8.08
C ILE A 48 -2.85 -10.36 9.38
N LEU A 49 -3.90 -9.53 9.38
CA LEU A 49 -4.34 -8.83 10.58
C LEU A 49 -4.84 -9.80 11.66
N ASP A 50 -5.63 -10.80 11.26
CA ASP A 50 -6.22 -11.77 12.17
C ASP A 50 -5.18 -12.73 12.78
N GLU A 51 -4.14 -13.10 12.03
CA GLU A 51 -3.16 -14.10 12.45
C GLU A 51 -1.81 -13.53 12.94
N ASN A 52 -1.40 -12.36 12.44
CA ASN A 52 -0.02 -11.88 12.62
C ASN A 52 0.10 -10.51 13.30
N VAL A 53 -1.02 -9.87 13.63
CA VAL A 53 -1.02 -8.55 14.26
C VAL A 53 -1.81 -8.61 15.56
N SER A 54 -1.21 -8.12 16.66
CA SER A 54 -1.89 -8.12 17.95
C SER A 54 -3.06 -7.14 17.98
N ARG A 55 -4.12 -7.45 18.73
CA ARG A 55 -5.33 -6.61 18.78
C ARG A 55 -5.10 -5.23 19.42
N ASP A 56 -4.07 -5.11 20.25
CA ASP A 56 -3.60 -3.87 20.88
C ASP A 56 -2.59 -3.09 20.02
N ASP A 57 -2.10 -3.67 18.92
CA ASP A 57 -1.23 -2.96 17.99
C ASP A 57 -1.99 -1.86 17.25
N ARG A 58 -1.21 -0.88 16.75
CA ARG A 58 -1.72 0.20 15.90
C ARG A 58 -1.10 0.15 14.50
N PRO A 59 -1.69 -0.62 13.57
CA PRO A 59 -1.18 -0.74 12.21
C PRO A 59 -1.01 0.62 11.54
N GLY A 60 0.08 0.76 10.78
CA GLY A 60 0.31 1.91 9.93
C GLY A 60 -0.35 1.69 8.57
N LEU A 61 -1.39 2.45 8.27
CA LEU A 61 -1.96 2.54 6.93
C LEU A 61 -1.21 3.61 6.14
N TYR A 62 -0.75 3.25 4.96
CA TYR A 62 -0.06 4.09 4.00
C TYR A 62 -1.00 4.37 2.83
N HIS A 63 -1.46 5.61 2.74
CA HIS A 63 -2.33 6.07 1.67
C HIS A 63 -1.48 6.59 0.51
N HIS A 64 -1.60 5.92 -0.62
CA HIS A 64 -1.08 6.30 -1.92
C HIS A 64 -2.27 6.76 -2.77
N GLU A 65 -2.66 8.02 -2.60
CA GLU A 65 -3.91 8.55 -3.15
C GLU A 65 -5.13 7.70 -2.70
N GLU A 66 -5.87 7.08 -3.62
CA GLU A 66 -6.99 6.18 -3.33
C GLU A 66 -6.59 4.77 -2.89
N TYR A 67 -5.34 4.39 -3.15
CA TYR A 67 -4.79 3.09 -2.75
C TYR A 67 -4.32 3.15 -1.29
N ILE A 68 -4.60 2.09 -0.54
CA ILE A 68 -4.24 1.98 0.88
C ILE A 68 -3.54 0.65 1.09
N ASP A 69 -2.38 0.69 1.74
CA ASP A 69 -1.65 -0.49 2.16
C ASP A 69 -1.31 -0.45 3.65
N MET A 70 -0.94 -1.59 4.23
CA MET A 70 -0.53 -1.74 5.63
C MET A 70 0.93 -2.19 5.69
N CYS A 71 1.72 -1.49 6.50
CA CYS A 71 3.11 -1.87 6.76
C CYS A 71 3.58 -1.36 8.13
N ARG A 72 4.70 -1.91 8.63
CA ARG A 72 5.45 -1.33 9.76
C ARG A 72 6.21 -0.06 9.31
N GLY A 73 6.72 -0.07 8.08
CA GLY A 73 7.50 0.99 7.44
C GLY A 73 8.91 1.17 8.01
N PRO A 74 9.55 2.35 7.82
CA PRO A 74 9.02 3.56 7.16
C PRO A 74 8.89 3.42 5.64
N HIS A 75 8.02 4.24 5.04
CA HIS A 75 7.94 4.43 3.59
C HIS A 75 8.50 5.82 3.25
N VAL A 76 8.73 6.06 1.96
CA VAL A 76 9.06 7.40 1.45
C VAL A 76 7.94 8.39 1.81
N PRO A 77 8.26 9.66 2.08
CA PRO A 77 7.23 10.68 2.33
C PRO A 77 6.52 11.12 1.05
N ASN A 78 7.14 10.88 -0.12
CA ASN A 78 6.66 11.35 -1.41
C ASN A 78 7.13 10.40 -2.53
N MET A 79 6.29 10.18 -3.55
CA MET A 79 6.65 9.28 -4.66
C MET A 79 7.72 9.82 -5.60
N GLY A 80 8.09 11.09 -5.47
CA GLY A 80 9.25 11.67 -6.17
C GLY A 80 10.57 10.96 -5.87
N PHE A 81 10.68 10.24 -4.75
CA PHE A 81 11.84 9.40 -4.43
C PHE A 81 11.85 8.05 -5.16
N CYS A 82 10.73 7.64 -5.77
CA CYS A 82 10.54 6.32 -6.38
C CYS A 82 10.47 6.39 -7.92
N GLN A 83 11.23 7.28 -8.56
CA GLN A 83 11.18 7.43 -10.03
C GLN A 83 12.03 6.44 -10.81
N HIS A 84 13.00 5.81 -10.15
CA HIS A 84 14.00 4.96 -10.80
C HIS A 84 13.81 3.50 -10.38
N PHE A 85 12.90 2.81 -11.05
CA PHE A 85 12.67 1.38 -10.87
C PHE A 85 12.31 0.72 -12.22
N THR A 86 12.42 -0.61 -12.25
CA THR A 86 11.98 -1.48 -13.35
C THR A 86 11.38 -2.74 -12.74
N LEU A 87 10.37 -3.32 -13.38
CA LEU A 87 9.89 -4.67 -13.09
C LEU A 87 10.76 -5.69 -13.82
N LEU A 88 11.02 -6.82 -13.16
CA LEU A 88 11.79 -7.95 -13.67
C LEU A 88 10.89 -8.99 -14.33
#